data_AF-A0A5C6DG35-F1
#
_entry.id   AF-A0A5C6DG35-F1
#
_cell.length_a   1.000
_cell.length_b   1.000
_cell.length_c   1.000
_cell.angle_alpha   90.00
_cell.angle_beta   90.00
_cell.angle_gamma   90.00
#
_symmetry.space_group_name_H-M   'P 1'
#
loop_
_entity.id
_entity.type
_entity.pdbx_description
1 polymer ?
#
loop_
_entity_poly.entity_id
_entity_poly.type
_entity_poly.pdbx_seq_one_letter_code
_entity_poly.pdbx_strand_id
1 'polypeptide(L)'
;MVKKITGRFLISLATLYFMSVTVMAEESWGRDQFITPGDISIEKAVDRARQTVKMLDDMCKTFIVLITEEYVKDPTMFSAATLSKKVFFEMDKKGWYKASLIDATGTPNNPGNIPKNKFESDALEEITNGKSYYERVEKKQGKYYLMAATRVTAATEGCTACHPEKNLGDLLGAISYTLPLGRYIEQ
;
A
#
# COMPACT_ATOMS: atom_id res chain seq x y z
N MET A 1 12.01 -80.67 29.65
CA MET A 1 12.86 -79.67 30.32
C MET A 1 13.42 -78.72 29.26
N VAL A 2 12.78 -77.54 29.11
CA VAL A 2 13.33 -76.21 28.76
C VAL A 2 14.24 -75.98 27.52
N LYS A 3 13.83 -74.95 26.74
CA LYS A 3 14.57 -74.06 25.78
C LYS A 3 14.88 -74.64 24.39
N LYS A 4 14.74 -73.92 23.26
CA LYS A 4 14.74 -72.46 22.98
C LYS A 4 14.03 -72.22 21.63
N ILE A 5 13.15 -71.21 21.58
CA ILE A 5 12.65 -70.58 20.35
C ILE A 5 13.63 -69.48 20.00
N THR A 6 14.27 -69.52 18.81
CA THR A 6 15.07 -68.40 18.29
C THR A 6 15.14 -68.44 16.77
N GLY A 7 14.86 -67.30 16.13
CA GLY A 7 15.25 -66.99 14.75
C GLY A 7 14.06 -66.78 13.81
N ARG A 8 13.50 -65.57 13.77
CA ARG A 8 13.79 -64.53 12.76
C ARG A 8 13.36 -64.95 11.34
N PHE A 9 12.31 -64.32 10.81
CA PHE A 9 12.31 -63.69 9.48
C PHE A 9 11.13 -62.71 9.41
N LEU A 10 11.21 -61.65 10.22
CA LEU A 10 10.53 -60.38 9.94
C LEU A 10 11.34 -59.68 8.84
N ILE A 11 11.10 -60.04 7.59
CA ILE A 11 11.50 -59.23 6.43
C ILE A 11 10.25 -59.04 5.58
N SER A 12 9.38 -58.11 5.98
CA SER A 12 8.38 -57.58 5.07
C SER A 12 7.78 -56.23 5.50
N LEU A 13 8.56 -55.38 6.18
CA LEU A 13 8.09 -54.03 6.54
C LEU A 13 9.10 -52.90 6.32
N ALA A 14 10.32 -53.18 5.84
CA ALA A 14 11.31 -52.14 5.59
C ALA A 14 11.28 -51.58 4.16
N THR A 15 10.74 -52.32 3.19
CA THR A 15 10.70 -51.90 1.78
C THR A 15 9.54 -50.96 1.45
N LEU A 16 8.47 -50.95 2.24
CA LEU A 16 7.34 -50.03 2.06
C LEU A 16 7.58 -48.64 2.68
N TYR A 17 8.52 -48.51 3.61
CA TYR A 17 8.81 -47.22 4.25
C TYR A 17 9.80 -46.36 3.43
N PHE A 18 10.64 -46.97 2.60
CA PHE A 18 11.57 -46.22 1.76
C PHE A 18 10.93 -45.62 0.50
N MET A 19 9.84 -46.20 -0.01
CA MET A 19 9.13 -45.64 -1.17
C MET A 19 8.16 -44.52 -0.79
N SER A 20 7.66 -44.46 0.45
CA SER A 20 6.77 -43.37 0.87
C SER A 20 7.53 -42.07 1.17
N VAL A 21 8.78 -42.15 1.65
CA VAL A 21 9.58 -40.96 1.94
C VAL A 21 10.10 -40.28 0.67
N THR A 22 10.45 -41.05 -0.37
CA THR A 22 10.88 -40.47 -1.65
C THR A 22 9.72 -39.80 -2.40
N VAL A 23 8.53 -40.41 -2.41
CA VAL A 23 7.35 -39.82 -3.07
C VAL A 23 6.86 -38.56 -2.34
N MET A 24 6.89 -38.55 -1.00
CA MET A 24 6.48 -37.36 -0.23
C MET A 24 7.51 -36.21 -0.28
N ALA A 25 8.79 -36.52 -0.51
CA ALA A 25 9.82 -35.50 -0.69
C ALA A 25 9.74 -34.83 -2.07
N GLU A 26 9.34 -35.55 -3.12
CA GLU A 26 9.20 -34.99 -4.48
C GLU A 26 7.91 -34.20 -4.70
N GLU A 27 6.81 -34.51 -3.99
CA GLU A 27 5.53 -33.80 -4.16
C GLU A 27 5.41 -32.46 -3.41
N SER A 28 6.32 -32.16 -2.47
CA SER A 28 6.30 -30.88 -1.72
C SER A 28 7.10 -29.75 -2.38
N TRP A 29 7.85 -30.03 -3.45
CA TRP A 29 8.60 -29.05 -4.23
C TRP A 29 7.78 -28.60 -5.45
N GLY A 30 6.52 -28.26 -5.18
CA GLY A 30 5.61 -27.67 -6.16
C GLY A 30 6.16 -26.35 -6.69
N ARG A 31 6.62 -26.41 -7.94
CA ARG A 31 6.73 -25.36 -8.97
C ARG A 31 6.40 -23.91 -8.54
N ASP A 32 7.34 -23.03 -8.88
CA ASP A 32 7.27 -21.56 -8.98
C ASP A 32 7.82 -20.72 -7.82
N GLN A 33 9.03 -21.02 -7.34
CA GLN A 33 9.84 -20.06 -6.55
C GLN A 33 10.98 -19.39 -7.36
N PHE A 34 11.07 -19.62 -8.67
CA PHE A 34 12.06 -18.93 -9.48
C PHE A 34 11.60 -17.49 -9.75
N ILE A 35 12.27 -16.53 -9.10
CA ILE A 35 12.16 -15.11 -9.45
C ILE A 35 12.46 -14.99 -10.95
N THR A 36 11.50 -14.51 -11.73
CA THR A 36 11.72 -14.28 -13.16
C THR A 36 12.42 -12.93 -13.37
N PRO A 37 13.15 -12.73 -14.49
CA PRO A 37 13.65 -11.41 -14.85
C PRO A 37 12.55 -10.32 -14.87
N GLY A 38 11.29 -10.70 -15.14
CA GLY A 38 10.14 -9.82 -15.03
C GLY A 38 9.81 -9.41 -13.59
N ASP A 39 10.00 -10.28 -12.62
CA ASP A 39 9.79 -9.96 -11.20
C ASP A 39 10.87 -9.01 -10.68
N ILE A 40 12.13 -9.22 -11.08
CA ILE A 40 13.26 -8.31 -10.75
C ILE A 40 13.02 -6.92 -11.36
N SER A 41 12.50 -6.85 -12.59
CA SER A 41 12.22 -5.56 -13.23
C SER A 41 11.05 -4.84 -12.56
N ILE A 42 10.04 -5.58 -12.08
CA ILE A 42 8.94 -5.03 -11.28
C ILE A 42 9.46 -4.53 -9.92
N GLU A 43 10.31 -5.26 -9.23
CA GLU A 43 10.88 -4.82 -7.94
C GLU A 43 11.64 -3.49 -8.08
N LYS A 44 12.53 -3.38 -9.08
CA LYS A 44 13.21 -2.11 -9.38
C LYS A 44 12.25 -0.99 -9.77
N ALA A 45 11.20 -1.32 -10.51
CA ALA A 45 10.15 -0.37 -10.87
C ALA A 45 9.38 0.13 -9.64
N VAL A 46 9.11 -0.75 -8.67
CA VAL A 46 8.49 -0.40 -7.39
C VAL A 46 9.38 0.57 -6.61
N ASP A 47 10.69 0.30 -6.51
CA ASP A 47 11.60 1.20 -5.79
C ASP A 47 11.65 2.61 -6.39
N ARG A 48 11.69 2.72 -7.71
CA ARG A 48 11.62 4.00 -8.42
C ARG A 48 10.27 4.69 -8.22
N ALA A 49 9.19 3.92 -8.26
CA ALA A 49 7.85 4.44 -8.00
C ALA A 49 7.70 4.94 -6.56
N ARG A 50 8.29 4.26 -5.55
CA ARG A 50 8.33 4.72 -4.15
C ARG A 50 9.03 6.07 -4.02
N GLN A 51 10.17 6.27 -4.70
CA GLN A 51 10.85 7.58 -4.71
C GLN A 51 9.97 8.66 -5.34
N THR A 52 9.23 8.32 -6.39
CA THR A 52 8.29 9.25 -7.02
C THR A 52 7.11 9.56 -6.10
N VAL A 53 6.54 8.57 -5.40
CA VAL A 53 5.50 8.79 -4.38
C VAL A 53 6.01 9.75 -3.31
N LYS A 54 7.22 9.54 -2.78
CA LYS A 54 7.81 10.45 -1.78
C LYS A 54 7.91 11.89 -2.31
N MET A 55 8.45 12.07 -3.51
CA MET A 55 8.55 13.40 -4.12
C MET A 55 7.17 14.04 -4.33
N LEU A 56 6.20 13.29 -4.85
CA LEU A 56 4.84 13.77 -5.05
C LEU A 56 4.18 14.14 -3.71
N ASP A 57 4.40 13.36 -2.67
CA ASP A 57 3.87 13.61 -1.34
C ASP A 57 4.44 14.88 -0.71
N ASP A 58 5.77 15.01 -0.73
CA ASP A 58 6.48 16.19 -0.26
C ASP A 58 5.97 17.44 -1.00
N MET A 59 5.85 17.37 -2.32
CA MET A 59 5.34 18.46 -3.15
C MET A 59 3.88 18.81 -2.80
N CYS A 60 2.99 17.82 -2.76
CA CYS A 60 1.55 18.06 -2.53
C CYS A 60 1.31 18.64 -1.13
N LYS A 61 1.95 18.07 -0.10
CA LYS A 61 1.82 18.56 1.28
C LYS A 61 2.42 19.95 1.43
N THR A 62 3.58 20.22 0.82
CA THR A 62 4.20 21.55 0.83
C THR A 62 3.27 22.60 0.24
N PHE A 63 2.67 22.34 -0.94
CA PHE A 63 1.71 23.28 -1.53
C PHE A 63 0.46 23.47 -0.67
N ILE A 64 -0.09 22.39 -0.11
CA ILE A 64 -1.27 22.48 0.78
C ILE A 64 -0.95 23.38 1.97
N VAL A 65 0.20 23.16 2.62
CA VAL A 65 0.66 23.94 3.78
C VAL A 65 0.83 25.40 3.41
N LEU A 66 1.64 25.70 2.40
CA LEU A 66 1.94 27.09 2.00
C LEU A 66 0.68 27.86 1.59
N ILE A 67 -0.20 27.24 0.79
CA ILE A 67 -1.46 27.90 0.39
C ILE A 67 -2.37 28.12 1.60
N THR A 68 -2.42 27.17 2.52
CA THR A 68 -3.23 27.29 3.74
C THR A 68 -2.70 28.41 4.64
N GLU A 69 -1.39 28.50 4.84
CA GLU A 69 -0.76 29.56 5.64
C GLU A 69 -1.00 30.95 5.06
N GLU A 70 -0.82 31.11 3.75
CA GLU A 70 -0.94 32.40 3.09
C GLU A 70 -2.40 32.87 2.98
N TYR A 71 -3.32 31.95 2.63
CA TYR A 71 -4.65 32.34 2.16
C TYR A 71 -5.83 31.82 3.01
N VAL A 72 -5.66 30.80 3.85
CA VAL A 72 -6.79 30.18 4.59
C VAL A 72 -6.77 30.62 6.05
N LYS A 73 -7.59 31.63 6.35
CA LYS A 73 -7.80 32.26 7.68
C LYS A 73 -9.17 31.98 8.31
N ASP A 74 -10.14 31.51 7.54
CA ASP A 74 -11.49 31.18 8.01
C ASP A 74 -12.07 29.98 7.23
N PRO A 75 -13.01 29.22 7.80
CA PRO A 75 -13.51 27.97 7.21
C PRO A 75 -14.35 28.15 5.94
N THR A 76 -14.80 29.37 5.63
CA THR A 76 -15.60 29.64 4.42
C THR A 76 -14.71 29.86 3.19
N MET A 77 -13.40 30.04 3.38
CA MET A 77 -12.47 30.22 2.28
C MET A 77 -12.20 28.95 1.50
N PHE A 78 -11.78 29.15 0.25
CA PHE A 78 -11.50 28.06 -0.67
C PHE A 78 -10.29 27.24 -0.17
N SER A 79 -10.55 26.01 0.26
CA SER A 79 -9.52 25.20 0.91
C SER A 79 -8.43 24.74 -0.07
N ALA A 80 -7.18 24.75 0.39
CA ALA A 80 -6.03 24.23 -0.35
C ALA A 80 -6.21 22.75 -0.74
N ALA A 81 -6.90 21.97 0.11
CA ALA A 81 -7.32 20.60 -0.19
C ALA A 81 -8.23 20.51 -1.42
N THR A 82 -9.20 21.42 -1.56
CA THR A 82 -10.08 21.47 -2.74
C THR A 82 -9.31 21.80 -4.01
N LEU A 83 -8.37 22.75 -3.95
CA LEU A 83 -7.48 23.04 -5.07
C LEU A 83 -6.62 21.82 -5.45
N SER A 84 -6.06 21.13 -4.45
CA SER A 84 -5.22 19.94 -4.65
C SER A 84 -5.98 18.83 -5.38
N LYS A 85 -7.26 18.61 -5.05
CA LYS A 85 -8.13 17.67 -5.79
C LYS A 85 -8.26 18.05 -7.27
N LYS A 86 -8.33 19.33 -7.62
CA LYS A 86 -8.34 19.77 -9.02
C LYS A 86 -7.01 19.46 -9.72
N VAL A 87 -5.89 19.67 -9.02
CA VAL A 87 -4.56 19.28 -9.54
C VAL A 87 -4.48 17.78 -9.77
N PHE A 88 -4.93 16.95 -8.81
CA PHE A 88 -4.94 15.49 -8.95
C PHE A 88 -5.75 15.04 -10.17
N PHE A 89 -6.92 15.64 -10.39
CA PHE A 89 -7.73 15.37 -11.57
C PHE A 89 -7.01 15.72 -12.89
N GLU A 90 -6.34 16.87 -12.96
CA GLU A 90 -5.58 17.25 -14.16
C GLU A 90 -4.33 16.39 -14.36
N MET A 91 -3.67 15.93 -13.29
CA MET A 91 -2.55 14.98 -13.39
C MET A 91 -3.00 13.61 -13.88
N ASP A 92 -4.16 13.11 -13.43
CA ASP A 92 -4.76 11.87 -13.93
C ASP A 92 -5.12 11.99 -15.42
N LYS A 93 -5.76 13.09 -15.84
CA LYS A 93 -6.07 13.33 -17.26
C LYS A 93 -4.83 13.35 -18.16
N LYS A 94 -3.71 13.87 -17.66
CA LYS A 94 -2.41 13.84 -18.35
C LYS A 94 -1.73 12.48 -18.28
N GLY A 95 -2.33 11.54 -17.56
CA GLY A 95 -1.85 10.18 -17.37
C GLY A 95 -0.69 10.06 -16.39
N TRP A 96 -0.35 11.07 -15.59
CA TRP A 96 0.83 11.03 -14.72
C TRP A 96 0.67 10.04 -13.56
N TYR A 97 -0.35 10.26 -12.74
CA TYR A 97 -0.71 9.43 -11.58
C TYR A 97 -2.15 9.74 -11.19
N LYS A 98 -2.77 8.86 -10.39
CA LYS A 98 -4.03 9.17 -9.70
C LYS A 98 -3.74 9.48 -8.25
N ALA A 99 -4.47 10.44 -7.68
CA ALA A 99 -4.45 10.68 -6.24
C ALA A 99 -5.82 11.08 -5.70
N SER A 100 -6.08 10.74 -4.44
CA SER A 100 -7.28 11.16 -3.70
C SER A 100 -6.90 11.59 -2.29
N LEU A 101 -7.69 12.50 -1.72
CA LEU A 101 -7.68 12.75 -0.28
C LEU A 101 -8.64 11.78 0.39
N ILE A 102 -8.22 11.20 1.51
CA ILE A 102 -9.00 10.31 2.36
C ILE A 102 -9.20 10.99 3.70
N ASP A 103 -10.44 11.09 4.15
CA ASP A 103 -10.77 11.62 5.48
C ASP A 103 -10.52 10.56 6.56
N ALA A 104 -9.89 10.98 7.66
CA ALA A 104 -9.74 10.18 8.88
C ALA A 104 -10.41 10.82 10.10
N THR A 105 -11.18 11.90 9.90
CA THR A 105 -11.87 12.59 10.98
C THR A 105 -13.20 11.91 11.33
N GLY A 106 -13.79 11.19 10.37
CA GLY A 106 -15.11 10.57 10.49
C GLY A 106 -16.25 11.51 10.06
N THR A 107 -15.97 12.81 9.90
CA THR A 107 -16.91 13.84 9.48
C THR A 107 -16.32 14.67 8.34
N PRO A 108 -16.22 14.10 7.12
CA PRO A 108 -15.55 14.77 6.02
C PRO A 108 -16.28 16.03 5.57
N ASN A 109 -15.58 17.17 5.58
CA ASN A 109 -16.05 18.43 4.97
C ASN A 109 -16.41 18.27 3.47
N ASN A 110 -15.77 17.31 2.79
CA ASN A 110 -16.08 16.94 1.41
C ASN A 110 -16.39 15.43 1.35
N PRO A 111 -17.66 15.02 1.10
CA PRO A 111 -18.05 13.61 1.03
C PRO A 111 -17.25 12.78 0.02
N GLY A 112 -16.68 13.42 -1.01
CA GLY A 112 -15.80 12.76 -1.97
C GLY A 112 -14.43 12.33 -1.42
N ASN A 113 -14.16 12.56 -0.13
CA ASN A 113 -12.99 12.09 0.61
C ASN A 113 -13.27 10.83 1.45
N ILE A 114 -14.50 10.30 1.43
CA ILE A 114 -14.78 8.97 1.99
C ILE A 114 -14.00 7.93 1.18
N PRO A 115 -13.34 6.93 1.82
CA PRO A 115 -12.67 5.84 1.11
C PRO A 115 -13.56 5.20 0.05
N LYS A 116 -13.04 5.06 -1.18
CA LYS A 116 -13.84 4.65 -2.35
C LYS A 116 -13.66 3.18 -2.72
N ASN A 117 -12.63 2.54 -2.19
CA ASN A 117 -12.28 1.17 -2.53
C ASN A 117 -11.52 0.51 -1.37
N LYS A 118 -11.34 -0.81 -1.47
CA LYS A 118 -10.69 -1.61 -0.42
C LYS A 118 -9.29 -1.10 -0.05
N PHE A 119 -8.48 -0.68 -1.02
CA PHE A 119 -7.15 -0.16 -0.73
C PHE A 119 -7.22 1.09 0.15
N GLU A 120 -8.11 2.04 -0.16
CA GLU A 120 -8.25 3.26 0.65
C GLU A 120 -8.79 2.98 2.05
N SER A 121 -9.70 2.00 2.21
CA SER A 121 -10.17 1.55 3.52
C SER A 121 -9.05 0.89 4.34
N ASP A 122 -8.31 -0.04 3.74
CA ASP A 122 -7.18 -0.71 4.40
C ASP A 122 -6.08 0.30 4.77
N ALA A 123 -5.79 1.25 3.88
CA ALA A 123 -4.83 2.32 4.13
C ALA A 123 -5.26 3.24 5.28
N LEU A 124 -6.54 3.60 5.34
CA LEU A 124 -7.08 4.43 6.42
C LEU A 124 -6.96 3.73 7.78
N GLU A 125 -7.28 2.44 7.84
CA GLU A 125 -7.13 1.63 9.06
C GLU A 125 -5.68 1.65 9.55
N GLU A 126 -4.74 1.36 8.65
CA GLU A 126 -3.31 1.29 8.95
C GLU A 126 -2.73 2.64 9.39
N ILE A 127 -3.15 3.73 8.74
CA ILE A 127 -2.73 5.09 9.09
C ILE A 127 -3.32 5.53 10.44
N THR A 128 -4.58 5.16 10.71
CA THR A 128 -5.24 5.40 12.00
C THR A 128 -4.52 4.65 13.12
N ASN A 129 -4.03 3.43 12.84
CA ASN A 129 -3.19 2.64 13.73
C ASN A 129 -1.74 3.16 13.85
N GLY A 130 -1.45 4.35 13.30
CA GLY A 130 -0.22 5.08 13.54
C GLY A 130 0.80 5.00 12.41
N LYS A 131 0.58 4.18 11.36
CA LYS A 131 1.52 4.15 10.23
C LYS A 131 1.55 5.49 9.51
N SER A 132 2.74 5.93 9.14
CA SER A 132 2.92 7.13 8.30
C SER A 132 2.72 6.86 6.82
N TYR A 133 2.84 5.59 6.41
CA TYR A 133 2.83 5.13 5.03
C TYR A 133 2.25 3.72 4.94
N TYR A 134 1.46 3.48 3.89
CA TYR A 134 0.92 2.16 3.53
C TYR A 134 1.00 1.98 2.02
N GLU A 135 1.35 0.78 1.55
CA GLU A 135 1.40 0.50 0.10
C GLU A 135 1.03 -0.93 -0.26
N ARG A 136 0.71 -1.13 -1.54
CA ARG A 136 0.49 -2.42 -2.15
C ARG A 136 0.78 -2.34 -3.65
N VAL A 137 1.35 -3.41 -4.20
CA VAL A 137 1.41 -3.59 -5.66
C VAL A 137 0.18 -4.37 -6.11
N GLU A 138 -0.54 -3.82 -7.09
CA GLU A 138 -1.72 -4.48 -7.66
C GLU A 138 -1.58 -4.65 -9.18
N LYS A 139 -2.04 -5.80 -9.69
CA LYS A 139 -2.14 -6.05 -11.13
C LYS A 139 -3.60 -5.84 -11.57
N LYS A 140 -3.83 -4.82 -12.40
CA LYS A 140 -5.16 -4.49 -12.96
C LYS A 140 -5.09 -4.56 -14.47
N GLN A 141 -5.91 -5.43 -15.06
CA GLN A 141 -5.98 -5.60 -16.53
C GLN A 141 -4.60 -5.82 -17.16
N GLY A 142 -3.78 -6.69 -16.55
CA GLY A 142 -2.43 -7.01 -17.03
C GLY A 142 -1.36 -5.96 -16.74
N LYS A 143 -1.72 -4.77 -16.25
CA LYS A 143 -0.78 -3.70 -15.88
C LYS A 143 -0.54 -3.69 -14.38
N TYR A 144 0.71 -3.49 -13.98
CA TYR A 144 1.09 -3.36 -12.57
C TYR A 144 1.01 -1.90 -12.12
N TYR A 145 0.57 -1.70 -10.89
CA TYR A 145 0.46 -0.40 -10.25
C TYR A 145 1.02 -0.46 -8.83
N LEU A 146 1.74 0.59 -8.42
CA LEU A 146 1.99 0.86 -7.01
C LEU A 146 0.83 1.71 -6.50
N MET A 147 0.11 1.19 -5.51
CA MET A 147 -0.84 1.95 -4.71
C MET A 147 -0.17 2.31 -3.39
N ALA A 148 -0.17 3.58 -3.03
CA ALA A 148 0.45 4.07 -1.81
C ALA A 148 -0.49 5.05 -1.10
N ALA A 149 -0.34 5.19 0.21
CA ALA A 149 -1.06 6.16 1.00
C ALA A 149 -0.14 6.75 2.06
N THR A 150 -0.17 8.07 2.23
CA THR A 150 0.66 8.80 3.18
C THR A 150 -0.22 9.51 4.19
N ARG A 151 0.20 9.51 5.46
CA ARG A 151 -0.49 10.19 6.55
C ARG A 151 -0.50 11.71 6.34
N VAL A 152 -1.64 12.36 6.64
CA VAL A 152 -1.80 13.82 6.64
C VAL A 152 -2.24 14.27 8.03
N THR A 153 -1.49 15.19 8.61
CA THR A 153 -1.78 15.80 9.92
C THR A 153 -2.08 17.29 9.78
N ALA A 154 -2.69 17.89 10.79
CA ALA A 154 -2.85 19.33 10.89
C ALA A 154 -1.47 19.99 11.06
N ALA A 155 -0.88 20.43 9.96
CA ALA A 155 0.49 20.95 9.94
C ALA A 155 0.58 22.41 10.37
N THR A 156 -0.50 23.18 10.22
CA THR A 156 -0.54 24.63 10.49
C THR A 156 -1.87 25.01 11.15
N GLU A 157 -1.92 26.19 11.77
CA GLU A 157 -3.16 26.68 12.42
C GLU A 157 -4.30 26.84 11.40
N GLY A 158 -4.00 27.16 10.15
CA GLY A 158 -5.02 27.22 9.10
C GLY A 158 -5.67 25.86 8.82
N CYS A 159 -5.02 24.74 9.14
CA CYS A 159 -5.65 23.42 9.06
C CYS A 159 -6.79 23.26 10.08
N THR A 160 -6.65 23.83 11.28
CA THR A 160 -7.66 23.69 12.36
C THR A 160 -8.84 24.64 12.15
N ALA A 161 -8.72 25.67 11.31
CA ALA A 161 -9.82 26.55 10.94
C ALA A 161 -11.01 25.79 10.35
N CYS A 162 -10.75 24.78 9.51
CA CYS A 162 -11.77 23.90 8.93
C CYS A 162 -12.00 22.61 9.72
N HIS A 163 -11.17 22.34 10.73
CA HIS A 163 -11.19 21.13 11.56
C HIS A 163 -11.11 21.56 13.04
N PRO A 164 -12.13 22.24 13.58
CA PRO A 164 -12.08 22.89 14.89
C PRO A 164 -11.93 21.90 16.06
N GLU A 165 -12.26 20.63 15.85
CA GLU A 165 -12.07 19.54 16.81
C GLU A 165 -10.65 18.95 16.82
N LYS A 166 -9.75 19.45 15.96
CA LYS A 166 -8.38 18.96 15.80
C LYS A 166 -7.36 19.99 16.26
N ASN A 167 -6.29 19.51 16.87
CA ASN A 167 -5.13 20.28 17.25
C ASN A 167 -4.01 20.12 16.22
N LEU A 168 -3.00 20.99 16.29
CA LEU A 168 -1.77 20.83 15.52
C LEU A 168 -1.16 19.45 15.75
N GLY A 169 -0.76 18.79 14.67
CA GLY A 169 -0.22 17.42 14.67
C GLY A 169 -1.28 16.31 14.65
N ASP A 170 -2.56 16.61 14.89
CA ASP A 170 -3.61 15.60 14.86
C ASP A 170 -3.80 15.04 13.45
N LEU A 171 -4.19 13.76 13.38
CA LEU A 171 -4.53 13.09 12.12
C LEU A 171 -5.79 13.73 11.51
N LEU A 172 -5.65 14.19 10.27
CA LEU A 172 -6.77 14.67 9.44
C LEU A 172 -7.19 13.63 8.41
N GLY A 173 -6.23 12.87 7.89
CA GLY A 173 -6.50 12.00 6.76
C GLY A 173 -5.26 11.36 6.15
N ALA A 174 -5.39 11.02 4.87
CA ALA A 174 -4.31 10.52 4.04
C ALA A 174 -4.40 11.04 2.61
N ILE A 175 -3.30 11.00 1.88
CA ILE A 175 -3.30 11.11 0.41
C ILE A 175 -3.03 9.72 -0.15
N SER A 176 -3.93 9.19 -0.97
CA SER A 176 -3.69 7.99 -1.76
C SER A 176 -3.07 8.34 -3.11
N TYR A 177 -2.19 7.49 -3.60
CA TYR A 177 -1.51 7.58 -4.89
C TYR A 177 -1.65 6.25 -5.63
N THR A 178 -1.82 6.30 -6.95
CA THR A 178 -1.74 5.13 -7.82
C THR A 178 -0.85 5.46 -9.01
N LEU A 179 0.29 4.76 -9.09
CA LEU A 179 1.31 4.95 -10.12
C LEU A 179 1.37 3.71 -11.02
N PRO A 180 1.28 3.85 -12.35
CA PRO A 180 1.51 2.74 -13.26
C PRO A 180 3.00 2.35 -13.27
N LEU A 181 3.30 1.09 -12.94
CA LEU A 181 4.69 0.62 -12.85
C LEU A 181 5.38 0.45 -14.20
N GLY A 182 4.62 0.29 -15.29
CA GLY A 182 5.18 0.12 -16.64
C GLY A 182 6.20 1.20 -17.03
N ARG A 183 6.00 2.44 -16.55
CA ARG A 183 6.92 3.57 -16.82
C ARG A 183 8.27 3.48 -16.13
N TYR A 184 8.37 2.66 -15.10
CA TYR A 184 9.57 2.49 -14.29
C TYR A 184 10.29 1.17 -14.60
N ILE A 185 9.68 0.30 -15.41
CA ILE A 185 10.28 -0.97 -15.87
C ILE A 185 11.29 -0.71 -17.00
N GLU A 186 11.00 0.26 -17.87
CA GLU A 186 11.78 0.55 -19.10
C GLU A 186 12.92 1.57 -18.90
N GLN A 187 13.13 2.05 -17.67
CA GLN A 187 14.21 2.99 -17.29
C GLN A 187 15.45 2.25 -16.76
#